data_AF-A0A0R3I550-F1
#
_entry.id   AF-A0A0R3I550-F1
#
_cell.length_a   1.000
_cell.length_b   1.000
_cell.length_c   1.000
_cell.angle_alpha   90.00
_cell.angle_beta   90.00
_cell.angle_gamma   90.00
#
_symmetry.space_group_name_H-M   'P 1'
#
loop_
_entity.id
_entity.type
_entity.pdbx_description
1 polymer ?
#
loop_
_entity_poly.entity_id
_entity_poly.type
_entity_poly.pdbx_seq_one_letter_code
_entity_poly.pdbx_strand_id
1 'polypeptide(L)'
;MPVSKRLRFEILRRDGHTCRYCGCSAPEVKLTVDHVVAVALGGSDDPSNLVAACAQCNAGKSSVPADAPLVADVAADALRWATAIELVANARAAKRAESAHIHAAFIDKWNTWTFRRGIHDYHFNLPGNWRASVERFLDLGLQMDDLHELVDVAMGSRSDDPWRYFCGCCWRRVEQAQKEAREIVEFYKDADWGHNG
;
A
#
# COMPACT_ATOMS: atom_id res chain seq x y z
N MET A 1 28.78 -16.88 -5.51
CA MET A 1 28.22 -17.57 -4.32
C MET A 1 26.93 -18.24 -4.78
N PRO A 2 26.51 -19.42 -4.31
CA PRO A 2 25.25 -20.00 -4.81
C PRO A 2 24.05 -19.17 -4.33
N VAL A 3 23.12 -18.87 -5.25
CA VAL A 3 21.84 -18.19 -4.96
C VAL A 3 21.12 -18.91 -3.82
N SER A 4 20.70 -18.17 -2.79
CA SER A 4 20.09 -18.77 -1.59
C SER A 4 18.79 -19.53 -1.93
N LYS A 5 18.45 -20.56 -1.14
CA LYS A 5 17.20 -21.34 -1.34
C LYS A 5 15.96 -20.46 -1.28
N ARG A 6 15.95 -19.47 -0.39
CA ARG A 6 14.86 -18.50 -0.25
C ARG A 6 14.71 -17.66 -1.50
N LEU A 7 15.79 -17.04 -1.96
CA LEU A 7 15.78 -16.21 -3.17
C LEU A 7 15.37 -17.04 -4.39
N ARG A 8 15.86 -18.27 -4.50
CA ARG A 8 15.44 -19.20 -5.56
C ARG A 8 13.93 -19.43 -5.56
N PHE A 9 13.32 -19.65 -4.39
CA PHE A 9 11.88 -19.84 -4.28
C PHE A 9 11.11 -18.56 -4.66
N GLU A 10 11.58 -17.39 -4.22
CA GLU A 10 10.97 -16.09 -4.56
C GLU A 10 10.98 -15.83 -6.07
N ILE A 11 12.10 -16.10 -6.77
CA ILE A 11 12.20 -15.96 -8.23
C ILE A 11 11.27 -16.93 -8.97
N LEU A 12 11.25 -18.22 -8.57
CA LEU A 12 10.36 -19.20 -9.19
C LEU A 12 8.89 -18.83 -9.00
N ARG A 13 8.52 -18.31 -7.83
CA ARG A 13 7.15 -17.85 -7.55
C ARG A 13 6.81 -16.59 -8.36
N ARG A 14 7.72 -15.62 -8.45
CA ARG A 14 7.56 -14.42 -9.28
C ARG A 14 7.26 -14.77 -10.73
N ASP A 15 8.01 -15.73 -11.27
CA ASP A 15 7.92 -16.13 -12.67
C ASP A 15 6.82 -17.18 -12.92
N GLY A 16 5.93 -17.40 -11.95
CA GLY A 16 4.77 -18.27 -12.09
C GLY A 16 5.11 -19.74 -12.29
N HIS A 17 6.29 -20.18 -11.82
CA HIS A 17 6.83 -21.52 -12.11
C HIS A 17 6.88 -21.82 -13.61
N THR A 18 7.28 -20.82 -14.41
CA THR A 18 7.41 -20.91 -15.86
C THR A 18 8.79 -20.46 -16.30
N CYS A 19 9.42 -21.24 -17.19
CA CYS A 19 10.68 -20.86 -17.82
C CYS A 19 10.50 -19.57 -18.61
N ARG A 20 11.27 -18.52 -18.28
CA ARG A 20 11.19 -17.21 -18.96
C ARG A 20 11.72 -17.23 -20.39
N TYR A 21 12.46 -18.28 -20.77
CA TYR A 21 13.03 -18.42 -22.12
C TYR A 21 12.09 -19.16 -23.07
N CYS A 22 11.55 -20.32 -22.67
CA CYS A 22 10.76 -21.18 -23.55
C CYS A 22 9.28 -21.25 -23.20
N GLY A 23 8.85 -20.67 -22.08
CA GLY A 23 7.47 -20.72 -21.62
C GLY A 23 7.01 -22.07 -21.04
N CYS A 24 7.87 -23.09 -20.99
CA CYS A 24 7.52 -24.37 -20.34
C CYS A 24 7.43 -24.21 -18.82
N SER A 25 6.40 -24.80 -18.22
CA SER A 25 6.11 -24.75 -16.79
C SER A 25 6.59 -25.99 -16.02
N ALA A 26 6.65 -25.86 -14.70
CA ALA A 26 6.71 -27.03 -13.82
C ALA A 26 5.30 -27.64 -13.68
N PRO A 27 5.18 -28.98 -13.55
CA PRO A 27 6.26 -29.96 -13.39
C PRO A 27 6.83 -30.50 -14.70
N GLU A 28 6.31 -30.11 -15.87
CA GLU A 28 6.71 -30.67 -17.18
C GLU A 28 8.21 -30.50 -17.45
N VAL A 29 8.80 -29.39 -16.98
CA VAL A 29 10.24 -29.17 -17.00
C VAL A 29 10.80 -28.90 -15.61
N LYS A 30 12.02 -29.38 -15.37
CA LYS A 30 12.77 -29.04 -14.15
C LYS A 30 13.24 -27.60 -14.23
N LEU A 31 12.68 -26.74 -13.39
CA LEU A 31 13.07 -25.33 -13.30
C LEU A 31 14.26 -25.11 -12.36
N THR A 32 15.10 -24.18 -12.79
CA THR A 32 16.25 -23.64 -12.09
C THR A 32 16.17 -22.11 -12.06
N VAL A 33 17.07 -21.47 -11.33
CA VAL A 33 17.24 -20.02 -11.41
C VAL A 33 18.53 -19.78 -12.18
N ASP A 34 18.43 -18.94 -13.21
CA ASP A 34 19.52 -18.56 -14.09
C ASP A 34 19.78 -17.06 -13.98
N HIS A 35 21.03 -16.67 -14.19
CA HIS A 35 21.45 -15.27 -14.24
C HIS A 35 21.24 -14.73 -15.66
N VAL A 36 20.47 -13.65 -15.82
CA VAL A 36 20.21 -13.01 -17.12
C VAL A 36 21.53 -12.58 -17.78
N VAL A 37 22.36 -11.87 -17.03
CA VAL A 37 23.78 -11.62 -17.34
C VAL A 37 24.61 -12.67 -16.61
N ALA A 38 25.45 -13.40 -17.34
CA ALA A 38 26.29 -14.43 -16.74
C ALA A 38 27.24 -13.85 -15.67
N VAL A 39 27.48 -14.60 -14.60
CA VAL A 39 28.41 -14.21 -13.53
C VAL A 39 29.82 -13.93 -14.06
N ALA A 40 30.28 -14.70 -15.07
CA ALA A 40 31.57 -14.50 -15.73
C ALA A 40 31.69 -13.16 -16.47
N LEU A 41 30.55 -12.55 -16.83
CA LEU A 41 30.46 -11.23 -17.46
C LEU A 41 30.09 -10.12 -16.43
N GLY A 42 30.13 -10.42 -15.13
CA GLY A 42 29.82 -9.47 -14.06
C GLY A 42 28.37 -9.44 -13.60
N GLY A 43 27.55 -10.43 -13.97
CA GLY A 43 26.16 -10.53 -13.50
C GLY A 43 26.04 -10.67 -11.98
N SER A 44 25.10 -9.93 -11.39
CA SER A 44 24.84 -9.92 -9.95
C SER A 44 23.84 -10.99 -9.50
N ASP A 45 23.83 -11.32 -8.22
CA ASP A 45 22.79 -12.15 -7.58
C ASP A 45 21.51 -11.35 -7.24
N ASP A 46 21.39 -10.13 -7.77
CA ASP A 46 20.21 -9.29 -7.55
C ASP A 46 18.98 -9.95 -8.20
N PRO A 47 17.79 -9.92 -7.55
CA PRO A 47 16.56 -10.47 -8.13
C PRO A 47 16.26 -9.99 -9.56
N SER A 48 16.68 -8.77 -9.93
CA SER A 48 16.55 -8.23 -11.28
C SER A 48 17.44 -8.91 -12.32
N ASN A 49 18.50 -9.61 -11.91
CA ASN A 49 19.36 -10.39 -12.81
C ASN A 49 19.07 -11.89 -12.72
N LEU A 50 18.04 -12.33 -11.99
CA LEU A 50 17.70 -13.74 -11.81
C LEU A 50 16.34 -14.05 -12.43
N VAL A 51 16.23 -15.19 -13.13
CA VAL A 51 14.97 -15.66 -13.75
C VAL A 51 14.80 -17.17 -13.62
N ALA A 52 13.54 -17.63 -13.66
CA ALA A 52 13.21 -19.04 -13.78
C ALA A 52 13.58 -19.57 -15.18
N ALA A 53 14.38 -20.63 -15.22
CA ALA A 53 14.86 -21.24 -16.46
C ALA A 53 14.81 -22.76 -16.38
N CYS A 54 14.33 -23.44 -17.42
CA CYS A 54 14.41 -24.89 -17.50
C CYS A 54 15.85 -25.35 -17.70
N ALA A 55 16.16 -26.59 -17.32
CA ALA A 55 17.51 -27.14 -17.45
C ALA A 55 18.07 -27.04 -18.88
N GLN A 56 17.23 -27.23 -19.90
CA GLN A 56 17.63 -27.15 -21.31
C GLN A 56 18.00 -25.73 -21.74
N CYS A 57 17.16 -24.73 -21.40
CA CYS A 57 17.46 -23.33 -21.72
C CYS A 57 18.67 -22.81 -20.93
N ASN A 58 18.78 -23.17 -19.65
CA ASN A 58 19.91 -22.79 -18.82
C ASN A 58 21.24 -23.37 -19.37
N ALA A 59 21.25 -24.64 -19.80
CA ALA A 59 22.41 -25.25 -20.46
C ALA A 59 22.72 -24.61 -21.84
N GLY A 60 21.70 -24.33 -22.64
CA GLY A 60 21.83 -23.74 -23.98
C GLY A 60 22.33 -22.29 -23.97
N LYS A 61 22.12 -21.56 -22.89
CA LYS A 61 22.60 -20.17 -22.73
C LYS A 61 24.12 -20.06 -22.68
N SER A 62 24.83 -21.14 -22.39
CA SER A 62 26.29 -21.19 -22.53
C SER A 62 26.78 -21.02 -23.97
N SER A 63 25.87 -21.05 -24.97
CA SER A 63 26.15 -20.95 -26.40
C SER A 63 25.40 -19.82 -27.13
N VAL A 64 24.64 -18.98 -26.43
CA VAL A 64 23.83 -17.91 -27.05
C VAL A 64 24.40 -16.54 -26.68
N PRO A 65 24.72 -15.67 -27.65
CA PRO A 65 25.25 -14.34 -27.38
C PRO A 65 24.18 -13.43 -26.74
N ALA A 66 24.64 -12.46 -25.93
CA ALA A 66 23.77 -11.64 -25.07
C ALA A 66 22.77 -10.75 -25.84
N ASP A 67 22.98 -10.57 -27.14
CA ASP A 67 22.17 -9.81 -28.09
C ASP A 67 21.07 -10.64 -28.77
N ALA A 68 20.98 -11.94 -28.48
CA ALA A 68 19.91 -12.78 -29.03
C ALA A 68 18.53 -12.26 -28.55
N PRO A 69 17.50 -12.23 -29.42
CA PRO A 69 16.19 -11.64 -29.11
C PRO A 69 15.54 -12.17 -27.81
N LEU A 70 15.74 -13.46 -27.53
CA LEU A 70 15.24 -14.15 -26.34
C LEU A 70 15.85 -13.62 -25.02
N VAL A 71 17.07 -13.09 -25.07
CA VAL A 71 17.77 -12.51 -23.91
C VAL A 71 17.35 -11.04 -23.71
N ALA A 72 17.13 -10.31 -24.80
CA ALA A 72 16.67 -8.93 -24.77
C ALA A 72 15.26 -8.79 -24.16
N ASP A 73 14.33 -9.68 -24.51
CA ASP A 73 12.97 -9.65 -23.96
C ASP A 73 12.94 -9.99 -22.46
N VAL A 74 13.79 -10.92 -22.03
CA VAL A 74 13.93 -11.30 -20.62
C VAL A 74 14.60 -10.18 -19.79
N ALA A 75 15.59 -9.49 -20.35
CA ALA A 75 16.18 -8.31 -19.73
C ALA A 75 15.15 -7.17 -19.59
N ALA A 76 14.31 -6.97 -20.61
CA ALA A 76 13.24 -5.98 -20.56
C ALA A 76 12.17 -6.32 -19.51
N ASP A 77 11.79 -7.60 -19.38
CA ASP A 77 10.87 -8.07 -18.34
C ASP A 77 11.43 -7.88 -16.92
N ALA A 78 12.71 -8.19 -16.73
CA ALA A 78 13.34 -8.03 -15.43
C ALA A 78 13.45 -6.55 -15.03
N LEU A 79 13.74 -5.66 -16.00
CA LEU A 79 13.70 -4.22 -15.79
C LEU A 79 12.29 -3.73 -15.43
N ARG A 80 11.25 -4.19 -16.15
CA ARG A 80 9.84 -3.88 -15.82
C ARG A 80 9.48 -4.29 -14.40
N TRP A 81 9.91 -5.48 -13.98
CA TRP A 81 9.66 -5.97 -12.62
C TRP A 81 10.38 -5.14 -11.55
N ALA A 82 11.65 -4.78 -11.77
CA ALA A 82 12.40 -3.92 -10.87
C ALA A 82 11.71 -2.56 -10.70
N THR A 83 11.31 -1.92 -11.80
CA THR A 83 10.54 -0.66 -11.78
C THR A 83 9.21 -0.81 -11.05
N ALA A 84 8.50 -1.92 -11.23
CA ALA A 84 7.24 -2.17 -10.54
C ALA A 84 7.43 -2.34 -9.02
N ILE A 85 8.49 -3.05 -8.58
CA ILE A 85 8.83 -3.15 -7.15
C ILE A 85 9.13 -1.77 -6.56
N GLU A 86 9.93 -0.97 -7.27
CA GLU A 86 10.29 0.37 -6.83
C GLU A 86 9.05 1.27 -6.69
N LEU A 87 8.15 1.23 -7.69
CA LEU A 87 6.89 1.98 -7.65
C LEU A 87 6.02 1.57 -6.44
N VAL A 88 5.89 0.27 -6.18
CA VAL A 88 5.14 -0.23 -5.01
C VAL A 88 5.80 0.18 -3.70
N ALA A 89 7.13 0.12 -3.62
CA ALA A 89 7.87 0.56 -2.44
C ALA A 89 7.66 2.05 -2.17
N ASN A 90 7.74 2.88 -3.22
CA ASN A 90 7.51 4.32 -3.16
C ASN A 90 6.07 4.65 -2.77
N ALA A 91 5.07 4.00 -3.36
CA ALA A 91 3.66 4.18 -2.99
C ALA A 91 3.39 3.79 -1.52
N ARG A 92 4.00 2.70 -1.03
CA ARG A 92 3.91 2.31 0.39
C ARG A 92 4.63 3.28 1.31
N ALA A 93 5.75 3.86 0.89
CA ALA A 93 6.46 4.88 1.65
C ALA A 93 5.63 6.16 1.75
N ALA A 94 5.06 6.62 0.63
CA ALA A 94 4.17 7.78 0.57
C ALA A 94 2.95 7.60 1.48
N LYS A 95 2.23 6.47 1.37
CA LYS A 95 1.07 6.18 2.23
C LYS A 95 1.44 6.17 3.72
N ARG A 96 2.59 5.62 4.10
CA ARG A 96 3.07 5.63 5.49
C ARG A 96 3.39 7.05 5.97
N ALA A 97 4.00 7.87 5.12
CA ALA A 97 4.32 9.27 5.45
C ALA A 97 3.04 10.09 5.66
N GLU A 98 2.05 9.90 4.78
CA GLU A 98 0.73 10.53 4.89
C GLU A 98 0.01 10.11 6.18
N SER A 99 -0.13 8.81 6.45
CA SER A 99 -0.68 8.33 7.73
C SER A 99 0.08 8.90 8.93
N ALA A 100 1.42 8.96 8.89
CA ALA A 100 2.20 9.54 9.98
C ALA A 100 1.88 11.02 10.20
N HIS A 101 1.72 11.79 9.12
CA HIS A 101 1.34 13.20 9.17
C HIS A 101 -0.06 13.40 9.77
N ILE A 102 -1.05 12.63 9.28
CA ILE A 102 -2.44 12.63 9.79
C ILE A 102 -2.44 12.37 11.30
N HIS A 103 -1.74 11.32 11.73
CA HIS A 103 -1.69 10.97 13.13
C HIS A 103 -0.98 12.03 13.99
N ALA A 104 0.09 12.63 13.49
CA ALA A 104 0.80 13.68 14.20
C ALA A 104 -0.09 14.93 14.40
N ALA A 105 -0.81 15.35 13.35
CA ALA A 105 -1.73 16.46 13.42
C ALA A 105 -2.87 16.19 14.45
N PHE A 106 -3.48 15.01 14.37
CA PHE A 106 -4.55 14.65 15.29
C PHE A 106 -4.10 14.62 16.75
N ILE A 107 -2.96 13.99 17.04
CA ILE A 107 -2.48 13.87 18.43
C ILE A 107 -2.00 15.22 18.99
N ASP A 108 -1.43 16.09 18.16
CA ASP A 108 -1.07 17.46 18.54
C ASP A 108 -2.33 18.23 18.97
N LYS A 109 -3.37 18.20 18.13
CA LYS A 109 -4.68 18.80 18.46
C LYS A 109 -5.26 18.21 19.74
N TRP A 110 -5.29 16.88 19.87
CA TRP A 110 -5.84 16.21 21.05
C TRP A 110 -5.12 16.62 22.33
N ASN A 111 -3.79 16.73 22.29
CA ASN A 111 -2.96 17.07 23.44
C ASN A 111 -2.97 18.57 23.78
N THR A 112 -3.55 19.43 22.95
CA THR A 112 -3.82 20.82 23.37
C THR A 112 -4.77 20.90 24.56
N TRP A 113 -5.57 19.85 24.78
CA TRP A 113 -6.46 19.74 25.93
C TRP A 113 -5.80 18.99 27.08
N THR A 114 -5.91 19.59 28.27
CA THR A 114 -5.46 19.01 29.54
C THR A 114 -6.55 19.13 30.59
N PHE A 115 -6.57 18.21 31.54
CA PHE A 115 -7.38 18.33 32.75
C PHE A 115 -6.51 18.46 33.99
N ARG A 116 -6.96 19.25 34.96
CA ARG A 116 -6.24 19.47 36.20
C ARG A 116 -6.63 18.45 37.25
N ARG A 117 -5.65 17.86 37.92
CA ARG A 117 -5.85 17.05 39.12
C ARG A 117 -4.83 17.46 40.19
N GLY A 118 -5.31 18.19 41.20
CA GLY A 118 -4.45 18.85 42.18
C GLY A 118 -3.70 20.02 41.54
N ILE A 119 -2.37 20.03 41.65
CA ILE A 119 -1.49 21.08 41.08
C ILE A 119 -0.96 20.74 39.69
N HIS A 120 -1.26 19.55 39.18
CA HIS A 120 -0.73 19.06 37.91
C HIS A 120 -1.81 18.99 36.84
N ASP A 121 -1.39 19.29 35.61
CA ASP A 121 -2.21 19.13 34.41
C ASP A 121 -1.83 17.81 33.71
N TYR A 122 -2.84 17.10 33.21
CA TYR A 122 -2.72 15.78 32.59
C TYR A 122 -3.39 15.77 31.22
N HIS A 123 -2.84 15.00 30.28
CA HIS A 123 -3.47 14.76 28.98
C HIS A 123 -4.50 13.62 29.05
N PHE A 124 -5.49 13.69 28.17
CA PHE A 124 -6.46 12.62 27.99
C PHE A 124 -5.83 11.46 27.21
N ASN A 125 -5.90 10.25 27.75
CA ASN A 125 -5.35 9.07 27.07
C ASN A 125 -6.22 8.66 25.89
N LEU A 126 -5.57 8.39 24.76
CA LEU A 126 -6.19 7.77 23.59
C LEU A 126 -6.12 6.23 23.68
N PRO A 127 -7.13 5.49 23.19
CA PRO A 127 -7.06 4.03 23.14
C PRO A 127 -6.07 3.55 22.07
N GLY A 128 -5.50 2.36 22.23
CA GLY A 128 -4.43 1.87 21.34
C GLY A 128 -4.77 1.80 19.84
N ASN A 129 -6.07 1.77 19.50
CA ASN A 129 -6.57 1.72 18.13
C ASN A 129 -7.06 3.08 17.59
N TRP A 130 -6.78 4.20 18.27
CA TRP A 130 -7.26 5.53 17.87
C TRP A 130 -6.88 5.89 16.43
N ARG A 131 -5.67 5.50 16.00
CA ARG A 131 -5.12 5.73 14.64
C ARG A 131 -6.05 5.20 13.56
N ALA A 132 -6.40 3.91 13.67
CA ALA A 132 -7.30 3.25 12.73
C ALA A 132 -8.71 3.87 12.73
N SER A 133 -9.15 4.44 13.85
CA SER A 133 -10.45 5.12 13.94
C SER A 133 -10.43 6.46 13.21
N VAL A 134 -9.36 7.25 13.39
CA VAL A 134 -9.13 8.52 12.67
C VAL A 134 -9.04 8.28 11.17
N GLU A 135 -8.20 7.34 10.73
CA GLU A 135 -8.08 6.99 9.30
C GLU A 135 -9.44 6.56 8.73
N ARG A 136 -10.21 5.75 9.46
CA ARG A 136 -11.55 5.33 9.04
C ARG A 136 -12.52 6.49 8.85
N PHE A 137 -12.49 7.51 9.72
CA PHE A 137 -13.37 8.67 9.57
C PHE A 137 -13.00 9.51 8.34
N LEU A 138 -11.70 9.65 8.06
CA LEU A 138 -11.23 10.32 6.85
C LEU A 138 -11.64 9.53 5.59
N ASP A 139 -11.48 8.20 5.60
CA ASP A 139 -11.94 7.31 4.52
C ASP A 139 -13.45 7.38 4.28
N LEU A 140 -14.23 7.72 5.30
CA LEU A 140 -15.69 7.92 5.23
C LEU A 140 -16.08 9.34 4.80
N GLY A 141 -15.10 10.19 4.48
CA GLY A 141 -15.31 11.50 3.88
C GLY A 141 -15.13 12.69 4.82
N LEU A 142 -14.84 12.47 6.11
CA LEU A 142 -14.47 13.60 6.98
C LEU A 142 -13.11 14.17 6.59
N GLN A 143 -12.90 15.45 6.86
CA GLN A 143 -11.62 16.12 6.68
C GLN A 143 -10.92 16.32 8.03
N MET A 144 -9.62 16.62 8.01
CA MET A 144 -8.87 16.87 9.24
C MET A 144 -9.47 18.02 10.06
N ASP A 145 -10.01 19.04 9.40
CA ASP A 145 -10.66 20.18 10.05
C ASP A 145 -11.94 19.76 10.80
N ASP A 146 -12.73 18.83 10.23
CA ASP A 146 -13.88 18.24 10.94
C ASP A 146 -13.40 17.54 12.22
N LEU A 147 -12.33 16.75 12.13
CA LEU A 147 -11.80 16.04 13.29
C LEU A 147 -11.31 17.01 14.37
N HIS A 148 -10.61 18.08 14.00
CA HIS A 148 -10.15 19.09 14.93
C HIS A 148 -11.31 19.82 15.63
N GLU A 149 -12.34 20.21 14.88
CA GLU A 149 -13.57 20.80 15.42
C GLU A 149 -14.23 19.84 16.42
N LEU A 150 -14.39 18.57 16.04
CA LEU A 150 -15.05 17.56 16.85
C LEU A 150 -14.25 17.18 18.10
N VAL A 151 -12.92 17.30 18.08
CA VAL A 151 -12.08 17.19 19.29
C VAL A 151 -12.45 18.30 20.28
N ASP A 152 -12.54 19.56 19.83
CA ASP A 152 -12.90 20.67 20.73
C ASP A 152 -14.31 20.49 21.31
N VAL A 153 -15.26 20.04 20.49
CA VAL A 153 -16.63 19.73 20.94
C VAL A 153 -16.62 18.62 22.00
N ALA A 154 -15.83 17.57 21.79
CA ALA A 154 -15.78 16.45 22.71
C ALA A 154 -15.10 16.82 24.03
N MET A 155 -14.00 17.58 23.98
CA MET A 155 -13.26 18.02 25.16
C MET A 155 -13.99 19.08 25.98
N GLY A 156 -14.78 19.93 25.33
CA GLY A 156 -15.68 20.88 26.01
C GLY A 156 -16.95 20.24 26.59
N SER A 157 -17.20 18.96 26.32
CA SER A 157 -18.38 18.25 26.82
C SER A 157 -18.25 17.88 28.30
N ARG A 158 -19.37 17.48 28.93
CA ARG A 158 -19.37 16.90 30.28
C ARG A 158 -19.16 15.38 30.30
N SER A 159 -18.68 14.80 29.18
CA SER A 159 -18.46 13.35 29.06
C SER A 159 -17.33 12.89 29.99
N ASP A 160 -17.53 11.74 30.62
CA ASP A 160 -16.50 11.01 31.37
C ASP A 160 -15.47 10.33 30.45
N ASP A 161 -15.88 10.08 29.20
CA ASP A 161 -15.08 9.51 28.14
C ASP A 161 -15.12 10.43 26.90
N PRO A 162 -14.21 11.42 26.82
CA PRO A 162 -14.14 12.34 25.68
C PRO A 162 -13.87 11.63 24.36
N TRP A 163 -13.13 10.51 24.36
CA TRP A 163 -12.84 9.74 23.15
C TRP A 163 -14.09 9.09 22.57
N ARG A 164 -14.88 8.42 23.42
CA ARG A 164 -16.16 7.83 23.00
C ARG A 164 -17.13 8.89 22.51
N TYR A 165 -17.17 10.04 23.19
CA TYR A 165 -17.99 11.17 22.76
C TYR A 165 -17.55 11.72 21.39
N PHE A 166 -16.25 11.95 21.20
CA PHE A 166 -15.65 12.34 19.92
C PHE A 166 -16.06 11.39 18.78
N CYS A 167 -15.92 10.07 18.98
CA CYS A 167 -16.31 9.09 17.97
C CYS A 167 -17.81 9.17 17.64
N GLY A 168 -18.66 9.37 18.65
CA GLY A 168 -20.10 9.56 18.45
C GLY A 168 -20.44 10.83 17.67
N CYS A 169 -19.67 11.91 17.84
CA CYS A 169 -19.80 13.10 16.99
C CYS A 169 -19.36 12.83 15.54
N CYS A 170 -18.25 12.11 15.36
CA CYS A 170 -17.76 11.78 14.02
C CYS A 170 -18.77 10.95 13.24
N TRP A 171 -19.37 9.91 13.85
CA TRP A 171 -20.39 9.11 13.19
C TRP A 171 -21.62 9.93 12.77
N ARG A 172 -22.08 10.86 13.62
CA ARG A 172 -23.18 11.77 13.25
C ARG A 172 -22.82 12.67 12.07
N ARG A 173 -21.59 13.19 12.01
CA ARG A 173 -21.11 14.00 10.88
C ARG A 173 -21.03 13.17 9.59
N VAL A 174 -20.55 11.92 9.67
CA VAL A 174 -20.54 10.98 8.54
C VAL A 174 -21.96 10.68 8.05
N GLU A 175 -22.90 10.39 8.95
CA GLU A 175 -24.30 10.13 8.59
C GLU A 175 -24.93 11.33 7.89
N GLN A 176 -24.63 12.54 8.35
CA GLN A 176 -25.07 13.79 7.71
C GLN A 176 -24.48 13.92 6.30
N ALA A 177 -23.18 13.77 6.13
CA ALA A 177 -22.52 13.85 4.82
C ALA A 177 -23.08 12.81 3.84
N GLN A 178 -23.34 11.58 4.30
CA GLN A 178 -23.96 10.53 3.48
C GLN A 178 -25.41 10.84 3.12
N LYS A 179 -26.15 11.55 3.98
CA LYS A 179 -27.50 12.01 3.66
C LYS A 179 -27.46 13.08 2.58
N GLU A 180 -26.61 14.09 2.72
CA GLU A 180 -26.41 15.16 1.73
C GLU A 180 -25.97 14.60 0.37
N ALA A 181 -25.02 13.65 0.37
CA ALA A 181 -24.59 12.96 -0.85
C ALA A 181 -25.74 12.21 -1.54
N ARG A 182 -26.64 11.57 -0.78
CA ARG A 182 -27.83 10.91 -1.34
C ARG A 182 -28.79 11.91 -1.96
N GLU A 183 -29.04 13.04 -1.30
CA GLU A 183 -29.90 14.10 -1.82
C GLU A 183 -29.35 14.67 -3.14
N ILE A 184 -28.03 14.86 -3.23
CA ILE A 184 -27.35 15.28 -4.47
C ILE A 184 -27.56 14.25 -5.59
N VAL A 185 -27.35 12.97 -5.30
CA VAL A 185 -27.51 11.90 -6.29
C VAL A 185 -28.96 11.83 -6.79
N GLU A 186 -29.95 11.93 -5.91
CA GLU A 186 -31.36 11.92 -6.31
C GLU A 186 -31.73 13.17 -7.13
N PHE A 187 -31.24 14.35 -6.75
CA PHE A 187 -31.45 15.58 -7.53
C PHE A 187 -30.95 15.45 -8.98
N TYR A 188 -29.75 14.88 -9.19
CA TYR A 188 -29.21 14.70 -10.54
C TYR A 188 -29.92 13.59 -11.33
N LYS A 189 -30.48 12.56 -10.67
CA LYS A 189 -31.33 11.57 -11.35
C LYS A 189 -32.61 12.18 -11.89
N ASP A 190 -33.25 13.06 -11.12
CA ASP A 190 -34.49 13.74 -11.53
C ASP A 190 -34.23 14.76 -12.64
N ALA A 191 -33.07 15.43 -12.62
CA ALA A 191 -32.65 16.38 -13.66
C ALA A 191 -32.36 15.69 -15.01
N ASP A 192 -31.75 14.50 -15.01
CA ASP A 192 -31.44 13.74 -16.22
C ASP A 192 -32.70 13.21 -16.94
N TRP A 193 -33.82 13.03 -16.23
CA TRP A 193 -35.13 12.68 -16.82
C TRP A 193 -35.84 13.85 -17.51
N GLY A 194 -35.37 15.09 -17.36
CA GLY A 194 -35.98 16.30 -17.95
C GLY A 194 -35.52 16.63 -19.38
N HIS A 195 -34.56 15.90 -19.94
CA HIS A 195 -33.99 16.17 -21.27
C HIS A 195 -34.26 15.10 -22.35
N ASN A 196 -35.05 14.06 -22.03
CA ASN A 196 -35.49 13.04 -22.99
C ASN A 196 -37.04 12.95 -23.07
N GLY A 197 -37.71 14.09 -23.21
CA GLY A 197 -39.16 14.21 -23.42
C GLY A 197 -39.51 15.15 -24.55
#